data_AF-A0A1B6H9B7-F1
#
_entry.id   AF-A0A1B6H9B7-F1
#
_cell.length_a   1.000
_cell.length_b   1.000
_cell.length_c   1.000
_cell.angle_alpha   90.00
_cell.angle_beta   90.00
_cell.angle_gamma   90.00
#
_symmetry.space_group_name_H-M   'P 1'
#
loop_
_entity.id
_entity.type
_entity.pdbx_description
1 polymer ?
#
loop_
_entity_poly.entity_id
_entity_poly.type
_entity_poly.pdbx_seq_one_letter_code
_entity_poly.pdbx_strand_id
1 'polypeptide(L)'
;MRKSSLGRRSSTHIPVRVPSLGASGQRTCSGGKKSVSQMKQPGFSQRGRSQSEERESYGGRATIGGLVRSNTAGALAPRSLGAMTPITPRQSIHSNLPTGSARVPRNQTMSTDSNRRMSSFGGTKNARKDPRPISDKAFQQMAQARVQQYFDTYGLEVIGPGNSIRRMNTKLFVDMMDHMLKKIDSRIVITKTNFLEELPLLLRKLGYRSKVDRSWLMTVNTSHSWQHVISVLSWLVDILECVSSVEPFDMMIGNNLNDDEPSEEENAEDFPIDKDVIHHLKKSYRYKDDPMTEEIVDRMDSEYIDKMITDFKCTDEDFEVLEREIELKREEVDGEAQRKDAQLEMIEKLKIKRDALQNDCQNNEVFIEESNVFIRTTEAKLLALEQEIALKRTFVSKKQEE
;
A
#
# COMPACT_ATOMS: atom_id res chain seq x y z
N MET A 1 21.77 35.27 50.69
CA MET A 1 21.99 33.94 50.08
C MET A 1 20.80 33.64 49.17
N ARG A 2 20.94 33.75 47.84
CA ARG A 2 21.02 32.64 46.84
C ARG A 2 19.88 31.60 46.99
N LYS A 3 19.10 31.18 45.99
CA LYS A 3 18.91 31.44 44.54
C LYS A 3 17.57 30.78 44.15
N SER A 4 16.89 31.36 43.16
CA SER A 4 15.78 30.78 42.38
C SER A 4 16.23 29.66 41.42
N SER A 5 15.36 28.71 41.06
CA SER A 5 15.54 27.88 39.86
C SER A 5 14.24 27.76 39.05
N LEU A 6 14.28 28.41 37.88
CA LEU A 6 13.35 28.29 36.76
C LEU A 6 13.69 27.06 35.90
N GLY A 7 12.66 26.46 35.30
CA GLY A 7 12.60 26.06 33.89
C GLY A 7 13.48 24.90 33.39
N ARG A 8 12.82 23.85 32.89
CA ARG A 8 13.36 23.00 31.82
C ARG A 8 12.38 22.98 30.65
N ARG A 9 12.73 23.70 29.58
CA ARG A 9 12.21 23.52 28.22
C ARG A 9 13.02 22.41 27.56
N SER A 10 12.35 21.41 27.01
CA SER A 10 12.95 20.40 26.14
C SER A 10 13.07 20.97 24.73
N SER A 11 14.28 20.96 24.17
CA SER A 11 14.59 21.32 22.78
C SER A 11 15.15 20.06 22.12
N THR A 12 14.50 19.62 21.05
CA THR A 12 14.99 18.55 20.18
C THR A 12 15.22 19.16 18.80
N HIS A 13 16.39 19.80 18.63
CA HIS A 13 16.86 20.25 17.31
C HIS A 13 17.88 19.24 16.79
N ILE A 14 17.60 18.67 15.62
CA ILE A 14 18.49 17.78 14.86
C ILE A 14 19.55 18.66 14.16
N PRO A 15 20.84 18.26 14.10
CA PRO A 15 21.86 19.06 13.44
C PRO A 15 21.86 18.85 11.92
N VAL A 16 21.67 19.94 11.18
CA VAL A 16 21.88 20.04 9.72
C VAL A 16 23.37 20.27 9.44
N ARG A 17 23.95 19.48 8.53
CA ARG A 17 25.34 19.60 8.09
C ARG A 17 25.39 20.36 6.77
N VAL A 18 25.90 21.59 6.79
CA VAL A 18 26.17 22.43 5.60
C VAL A 18 27.59 22.20 5.08
N PRO A 19 27.81 21.98 3.77
CA PRO A 19 29.12 22.15 3.15
C PRO A 19 29.33 23.58 2.63
N SER A 20 30.52 24.09 2.92
CA SER A 20 31.08 25.40 2.57
C SER A 20 31.19 25.65 1.06
N LEU A 21 30.85 26.86 0.65
CA LEU A 21 31.10 27.46 -0.68
C LEU A 21 32.44 28.22 -0.71
N GLY A 22 33.08 28.22 -1.89
CA GLY A 22 34.20 29.09 -2.29
C GLY A 22 35.40 28.28 -2.84
N ALA A 23 35.97 28.51 -4.03
CA ALA A 23 35.86 29.63 -4.96
C ALA A 23 36.33 29.24 -6.40
N SER A 24 35.76 29.96 -7.37
CA SER A 24 36.16 30.28 -8.76
C SER A 24 37.47 29.78 -9.38
N GLY A 25 37.40 29.36 -10.67
CA GLY A 25 38.55 29.40 -11.59
C GLY A 25 38.42 28.64 -12.93
N GLN A 26 38.12 29.40 -13.99
CA GLN A 26 38.29 29.20 -15.46
C GLN A 26 38.69 27.85 -16.13
N ARG A 27 37.89 27.52 -17.16
CA ARG A 27 38.17 26.93 -18.50
C ARG A 27 39.52 26.22 -18.76
N THR A 28 39.48 24.99 -19.28
CA THR A 28 39.89 24.64 -20.65
C THR A 28 39.60 23.17 -20.97
N CYS A 29 39.33 22.93 -22.25
CA CYS A 29 39.20 21.64 -22.93
C CYS A 29 40.53 20.85 -22.98
N SER A 30 40.48 19.52 -22.79
CA SER A 30 41.11 18.50 -23.67
C SER A 30 41.19 17.14 -22.97
N GLY A 31 41.22 16.07 -23.77
CA GLY A 31 41.92 14.84 -23.41
C GLY A 31 41.05 13.72 -22.84
N GLY A 32 40.46 12.93 -23.73
CA GLY A 32 39.72 11.73 -23.36
C GLY A 32 40.57 10.61 -22.76
N LYS A 33 39.87 9.60 -22.23
CA LYS A 33 40.28 8.19 -22.26
C LYS A 33 39.04 7.33 -21.99
N LYS A 34 38.75 6.48 -22.97
CA LYS A 34 37.72 5.44 -22.95
C LYS A 34 38.11 4.36 -21.94
N SER A 35 37.16 3.89 -21.15
CA SER A 35 37.26 2.61 -20.43
C SER A 35 36.12 1.73 -20.91
N VAL A 36 36.45 0.72 -21.71
CA VAL A 36 35.54 -0.29 -22.24
C VAL A 36 35.94 -1.64 -21.64
N SER A 37 34.92 -2.33 -21.12
CA SER A 37 34.75 -3.79 -20.97
C SER A 37 35.74 -4.61 -20.13
N GLN A 38 35.18 -5.46 -19.27
CA GLN A 38 35.66 -6.83 -19.10
C GLN A 38 34.48 -7.82 -19.20
N MET A 39 34.29 -8.38 -20.40
CA MET A 39 33.72 -9.71 -20.59
C MET A 39 34.89 -10.71 -20.59
N LYS A 40 34.73 -11.86 -19.93
CA LYS A 40 35.69 -12.97 -19.96
C LYS A 40 35.03 -14.24 -20.51
N GLN A 41 35.49 -14.66 -21.69
CA GLN A 41 35.73 -16.02 -22.22
C GLN A 41 36.50 -15.81 -23.56
N PRO A 42 37.20 -16.77 -24.22
CA PRO A 42 37.24 -18.23 -24.01
C PRO A 42 38.65 -18.86 -24.09
N GLY A 43 38.74 -20.19 -23.92
CA GLY A 43 39.94 -20.97 -24.23
C GLY A 43 39.62 -22.42 -24.61
N PHE A 44 39.54 -22.69 -25.91
CA PHE A 44 39.52 -24.01 -26.52
C PHE A 44 40.95 -24.57 -26.61
N SER A 45 41.15 -25.86 -26.34
CA SER A 45 42.20 -26.64 -27.00
C SER A 45 41.70 -28.05 -27.30
N GLN A 46 41.92 -28.46 -28.56
CA GLN A 46 41.66 -29.78 -29.10
C GLN A 46 42.89 -30.69 -28.95
N ARG A 47 42.60 -31.99 -29.14
CA ARG A 47 43.41 -33.05 -29.78
C ARG A 47 44.33 -33.92 -28.91
N GLY A 48 44.05 -35.23 -28.98
CA GLY A 48 44.98 -36.32 -28.73
C GLY A 48 44.28 -37.68 -28.87
N ARG A 49 44.52 -38.39 -29.98
CA ARG A 49 43.96 -39.69 -30.39
C ARG A 49 45.07 -40.73 -30.32
N SER A 50 44.78 -42.00 -29.94
CA SER A 50 45.35 -43.31 -30.39
C SER A 50 45.19 -44.37 -29.28
N GLN A 51 44.45 -45.47 -29.51
CA GLN A 51 44.91 -46.87 -29.79
C GLN A 51 45.63 -47.55 -28.60
N SER A 52 45.44 -48.83 -28.23
CA SER A 52 44.93 -50.06 -28.90
C SER A 52 44.62 -51.16 -27.84
N GLU A 53 43.85 -52.18 -28.27
CA GLU A 53 43.90 -53.63 -27.89
C GLU A 53 43.65 -54.06 -26.43
N GLU A 54 43.13 -55.23 -26.07
CA GLU A 54 42.42 -56.37 -26.67
C GLU A 54 42.00 -57.26 -25.47
N ARG A 55 40.78 -57.82 -25.45
CA ARG A 55 40.58 -59.23 -25.09
C ARG A 55 39.14 -59.68 -25.33
N GLU A 56 39.01 -60.56 -26.31
CA GLU A 56 37.88 -61.44 -26.54
C GLU A 56 37.75 -62.50 -25.43
N SER A 57 36.53 -62.98 -25.19
CA SER A 57 36.27 -64.40 -25.00
C SER A 57 34.77 -64.71 -25.16
N TYR A 58 34.45 -65.43 -26.25
CA TYR A 58 33.41 -66.46 -26.47
C TYR A 58 32.04 -66.30 -25.77
N GLY A 59 30.87 -66.26 -26.43
CA GLY A 59 30.45 -66.97 -27.64
C GLY A 59 29.66 -68.24 -27.26
N GLY A 60 28.37 -68.32 -27.58
CA GLY A 60 27.61 -69.58 -27.51
C GLY A 60 26.09 -69.42 -27.47
N ARG A 61 25.42 -69.75 -28.57
CA ARG A 61 24.00 -69.56 -28.91
C ARG A 61 23.32 -70.93 -29.11
N ALA A 62 21.97 -70.90 -29.16
CA ALA A 62 21.05 -71.85 -29.81
C ALA A 62 20.45 -72.93 -28.86
N THR A 63 19.18 -73.39 -28.93
CA THR A 63 18.04 -73.25 -29.87
C THR A 63 16.82 -74.06 -29.36
N ILE A 64 15.61 -73.74 -29.86
CA ILE A 64 14.43 -74.63 -30.13
C ILE A 64 13.69 -75.18 -28.88
N GLY A 65 12.35 -75.27 -28.79
CA GLY A 65 11.23 -75.10 -29.72
C GLY A 65 9.89 -75.18 -28.94
N GLY A 66 8.78 -74.84 -29.60
CA GLY A 66 7.44 -74.83 -28.99
C GLY A 66 6.53 -76.02 -29.37
N LEU A 67 5.39 -76.17 -28.67
CA LEU A 67 4.03 -76.45 -29.19
C LEU A 67 3.03 -76.55 -28.00
N VAL A 68 1.98 -75.72 -27.88
CA VAL A 68 0.54 -75.87 -28.25
C VAL A 68 -0.26 -77.04 -27.61
N ARG A 69 -1.50 -76.70 -27.15
CA ARG A 69 -2.75 -77.49 -26.89
C ARG A 69 -2.91 -77.99 -25.45
N SER A 70 -3.99 -77.81 -24.66
CA SER A 70 -5.45 -77.51 -24.75
C SER A 70 -6.26 -78.68 -24.15
N ASN A 71 -7.21 -78.33 -23.27
CA ASN A 71 -8.51 -78.95 -22.98
C ASN A 71 -8.72 -80.07 -21.91
N THR A 72 -9.75 -79.78 -21.10
CA THR A 72 -10.91 -80.60 -20.68
C THR A 72 -10.85 -81.64 -19.56
N ALA A 73 -11.63 -81.30 -18.50
CA ALA A 73 -12.78 -82.02 -17.94
C ALA A 73 -12.60 -83.31 -17.11
N GLY A 74 -13.13 -83.25 -15.87
CA GLY A 74 -14.22 -84.13 -15.45
C GLY A 74 -13.92 -85.20 -14.39
N ALA A 75 -14.88 -85.35 -13.46
CA ALA A 75 -15.15 -86.49 -12.56
C ALA A 75 -14.21 -86.66 -11.33
N LEU A 76 -14.64 -86.92 -10.09
CA LEU A 76 -15.93 -87.24 -9.43
C LEU A 76 -15.72 -87.04 -7.90
N ALA A 77 -16.81 -86.70 -7.18
CA ALA A 77 -16.96 -86.79 -5.71
C ALA A 77 -17.32 -88.26 -5.29
N PRO A 78 -17.61 -88.67 -4.02
CA PRO A 78 -18.16 -87.89 -2.89
C PRO A 78 -17.84 -88.36 -1.43
N ARG A 79 -18.55 -87.73 -0.46
CA ARG A 79 -18.89 -88.14 0.93
C ARG A 79 -17.89 -87.75 2.05
N SER A 80 -18.27 -87.29 3.25
CA SER A 80 -19.57 -87.10 3.94
C SER A 80 -19.32 -86.56 5.38
N LEU A 81 -20.26 -85.75 5.92
CA LEU A 81 -20.54 -85.39 7.35
C LEU A 81 -19.52 -84.47 8.08
N GLY A 82 -19.90 -83.49 8.90
CA GLY A 82 -21.21 -83.08 9.42
C GLY A 82 -21.15 -81.72 10.11
N ALA A 83 -22.33 -81.12 10.29
CA ALA A 83 -22.57 -79.87 11.00
C ALA A 83 -22.52 -80.05 12.52
N MET A 84 -22.10 -79.01 13.27
CA MET A 84 -22.72 -78.55 14.53
C MET A 84 -22.20 -77.14 14.87
N THR A 85 -23.10 -76.17 15.03
CA THR A 85 -22.89 -74.97 15.88
C THR A 85 -23.04 -75.42 17.36
N PRO A 86 -22.57 -74.69 18.41
CA PRO A 86 -23.26 -73.47 18.85
C PRO A 86 -22.50 -72.46 19.78
N ILE A 87 -23.17 -71.32 20.05
CA ILE A 87 -23.23 -70.55 21.33
C ILE A 87 -22.04 -69.67 21.79
N THR A 88 -22.36 -68.38 21.96
CA THR A 88 -21.69 -67.36 22.77
C THR A 88 -21.98 -67.52 24.27
N PRO A 89 -21.09 -67.03 25.16
CA PRO A 89 -21.58 -66.33 26.35
C PRO A 89 -20.85 -65.02 26.70
N ARG A 90 -21.50 -64.31 27.61
CA ARG A 90 -21.41 -62.92 28.09
C ARG A 90 -20.41 -62.70 29.25
N GLN A 91 -20.01 -61.43 29.42
CA GLN A 91 -19.81 -60.63 30.66
C GLN A 91 -18.57 -60.74 31.58
N SER A 92 -17.98 -59.57 31.89
CA SER A 92 -17.80 -58.91 33.22
C SER A 92 -17.02 -57.59 32.98
N ILE A 93 -17.44 -56.35 33.29
CA ILE A 93 -17.82 -55.62 34.51
C ILE A 93 -16.87 -55.83 35.70
N HIS A 94 -15.94 -54.88 35.90
CA HIS A 94 -15.47 -54.48 37.23
C HIS A 94 -15.23 -52.96 37.29
N SER A 95 -15.71 -52.38 38.38
CA SER A 95 -15.72 -50.96 38.73
C SER A 95 -14.97 -50.73 40.04
N ASN A 96 -14.15 -49.65 40.07
CA ASN A 96 -13.79 -48.75 41.18
C ASN A 96 -13.26 -49.30 42.54
N LEU A 97 -12.12 -48.76 43.00
CA LEU A 97 -12.03 -47.87 44.20
C LEU A 97 -10.62 -47.21 44.35
N PRO A 98 -10.47 -46.10 45.12
CA PRO A 98 -9.36 -45.14 45.15
C PRO A 98 -8.41 -45.31 46.35
N THR A 99 -7.30 -44.56 46.40
CA THR A 99 -6.82 -43.72 47.54
C THR A 99 -5.45 -43.08 47.20
N GLY A 100 -5.20 -41.88 47.74
CA GLY A 100 -4.19 -40.90 47.31
C GLY A 100 -2.71 -41.22 47.57
N SER A 101 -1.84 -40.47 46.90
CA SER A 101 -0.68 -39.82 47.51
C SER A 101 -0.08 -38.80 46.55
N ALA A 102 0.35 -37.69 47.12
CA ALA A 102 0.77 -36.44 46.49
C ALA A 102 2.06 -36.56 45.66
N ARG A 103 2.14 -35.89 44.50
CA ARG A 103 3.38 -35.30 43.97
C ARG A 103 3.10 -34.02 43.18
N VAL A 104 3.64 -32.93 43.68
CA VAL A 104 3.77 -31.62 43.03
C VAL A 104 4.96 -31.67 42.05
N PRO A 105 4.88 -30.99 40.89
CA PRO A 105 6.01 -30.21 40.40
C PRO A 105 5.55 -28.80 40.02
N ARG A 106 6.03 -27.78 40.74
CA ARG A 106 7.26 -27.02 40.45
C ARG A 106 7.02 -25.96 39.37
N ASN A 107 6.80 -24.75 39.89
CA ASN A 107 6.98 -23.43 39.29
C ASN A 107 7.54 -23.42 37.86
N GLN A 108 6.74 -22.90 36.93
CA GLN A 108 7.27 -22.15 35.80
C GLN A 108 6.65 -20.76 35.82
N THR A 109 7.57 -19.81 35.77
CA THR A 109 7.45 -18.37 35.79
C THR A 109 6.52 -17.85 34.71
N MET A 110 5.68 -16.88 35.11
CA MET A 110 4.96 -15.99 34.21
C MET A 110 5.98 -15.16 33.42
N SER A 111 6.17 -15.48 32.15
CA SER A 111 6.75 -14.55 31.18
C SER A 111 5.65 -14.14 30.21
N THR A 112 5.19 -12.90 30.39
CA THR A 112 4.50 -12.12 29.38
C THR A 112 5.47 -11.87 28.24
N ASP A 113 5.42 -12.72 27.22
CA ASP A 113 5.93 -12.36 25.90
C ASP A 113 4.95 -12.86 24.84
N SER A 114 4.20 -11.91 24.31
CA SER A 114 3.19 -12.08 23.28
C SER A 114 3.85 -12.27 21.92
N ASN A 115 4.65 -13.33 21.79
CA ASN A 115 5.17 -13.77 20.52
C ASN A 115 4.47 -15.07 20.11
N ARG A 116 3.17 -14.95 19.80
CA ARG A 116 2.43 -15.96 19.04
C ARG A 116 3.00 -15.98 17.63
N ARG A 117 4.17 -16.61 17.49
CA ARG A 117 4.72 -17.05 16.22
C ARG A 117 3.72 -17.99 15.58
N MET A 118 2.94 -17.45 14.65
CA MET A 118 2.26 -18.19 13.60
C MET A 118 3.34 -18.89 12.76
N SER A 119 3.71 -20.10 13.17
CA SER A 119 4.56 -20.98 12.35
C SER A 119 4.10 -22.42 12.49
N SER A 120 2.87 -22.68 12.00
CA SER A 120 2.51 -23.98 11.42
C SER A 120 2.76 -23.91 9.91
N PHE A 121 3.98 -23.59 9.53
CA PHE A 121 4.47 -23.68 8.16
C PHE A 121 5.75 -24.52 8.20
N GLY A 122 5.55 -25.83 8.29
CA GLY A 122 6.63 -26.80 8.49
C GLY A 122 6.13 -28.23 8.49
N GLY A 123 5.12 -28.52 7.66
CA GLY A 123 4.68 -29.88 7.38
C GLY A 123 4.97 -30.18 5.92
N THR A 124 5.57 -31.33 5.67
CA THR A 124 5.88 -31.85 4.35
C THR A 124 4.76 -31.63 3.33
N LYS A 125 5.18 -31.28 2.12
CA LYS A 125 4.51 -31.14 0.81
C LYS A 125 3.53 -32.28 0.43
N ASN A 126 2.61 -32.61 1.33
CA ASN A 126 1.38 -33.31 1.01
C ASN A 126 0.57 -32.32 0.17
N ALA A 127 0.38 -32.63 -1.11
CA ALA A 127 -0.58 -31.92 -1.95
C ALA A 127 -1.86 -31.74 -1.13
N ARG A 128 -2.19 -30.49 -0.81
CA ARG A 128 -3.31 -30.16 0.09
C ARG A 128 -4.54 -30.87 -0.48
N LYS A 129 -5.02 -31.89 0.23
CA LYS A 129 -6.19 -32.66 -0.19
C LYS A 129 -7.36 -31.70 -0.36
N ASP A 130 -8.16 -31.90 -1.41
CA ASP A 130 -9.36 -31.09 -1.65
C ASP A 130 -10.19 -31.01 -0.36
N PRO A 131 -10.46 -29.83 0.20
CA PRO A 131 -11.30 -29.72 1.39
C PRO A 131 -12.77 -30.01 1.08
N ARG A 132 -13.17 -29.99 -0.21
CA ARG A 132 -14.55 -30.24 -0.60
C ARG A 132 -14.89 -31.73 -0.44
N PRO A 133 -16.11 -32.06 0.00
CA PRO A 133 -16.57 -33.45 0.11
C PRO A 133 -16.93 -34.03 -1.26
N ILE A 134 -15.96 -34.11 -2.17
CA ILE A 134 -16.18 -34.52 -3.58
C ILE A 134 -16.75 -35.93 -3.72
N SER A 135 -16.48 -36.80 -2.74
CA SER A 135 -17.01 -38.17 -2.69
C SER A 135 -18.47 -38.24 -2.24
N ASP A 136 -18.97 -37.20 -1.56
CA ASP A 136 -20.35 -37.15 -1.09
C ASP A 136 -21.33 -36.94 -2.26
N LYS A 137 -22.41 -37.72 -2.25
CA LYS A 137 -23.44 -37.69 -3.29
C LYS A 137 -24.29 -36.42 -3.22
N ALA A 138 -24.53 -35.88 -2.03
CA ALA A 138 -25.27 -34.62 -1.89
C ALA A 138 -24.48 -33.47 -2.54
N PHE A 139 -23.18 -33.38 -2.26
CA PHE A 139 -22.30 -32.42 -2.93
C PHE A 139 -22.28 -32.59 -4.45
N GLN A 140 -22.14 -33.82 -4.96
CA GLN A 140 -22.15 -34.09 -6.40
C GLN A 140 -23.45 -33.62 -7.08
N GLN A 141 -24.61 -33.84 -6.44
CA GLN A 141 -25.90 -33.42 -6.98
C GLN A 141 -26.04 -31.89 -7.00
N MET A 142 -25.64 -31.22 -5.92
CA MET A 142 -25.63 -29.75 -5.83
C MET A 142 -24.69 -29.13 -6.88
N ALA A 143 -23.46 -29.63 -6.98
CA ALA A 143 -22.48 -29.17 -7.97
C ALA A 143 -23.00 -29.39 -9.41
N GLN A 144 -23.65 -30.52 -9.67
CA GLN A 144 -24.26 -30.78 -10.97
C GLN A 144 -25.37 -29.79 -11.30
N ALA A 145 -26.27 -29.51 -10.35
CA ALA A 145 -27.36 -28.55 -10.56
C ALA A 145 -26.81 -27.13 -10.84
N ARG A 146 -25.77 -26.72 -10.10
CA ARG A 146 -25.10 -25.42 -10.28
C ARG A 146 -24.48 -25.28 -11.68
N VAL A 147 -23.76 -26.30 -12.14
CA VAL A 147 -23.19 -26.30 -13.49
C VAL A 147 -24.32 -26.29 -14.54
N GLN A 148 -25.39 -27.06 -14.34
CA GLN A 148 -26.54 -27.06 -15.26
C GLN A 148 -27.15 -25.65 -15.38
N GLN A 149 -27.42 -24.99 -14.25
CA GLN A 149 -27.98 -23.64 -14.21
C GLN A 149 -27.09 -22.62 -14.94
N TYR A 150 -25.77 -22.69 -14.76
CA TYR A 150 -24.84 -21.80 -15.47
C TYR A 150 -24.97 -21.95 -16.99
N PHE A 151 -24.99 -23.19 -17.49
CA PHE A 151 -25.08 -23.41 -18.94
C PHE A 151 -26.47 -23.18 -19.52
N ASP A 152 -27.53 -23.41 -18.75
CA ASP A 152 -28.89 -23.04 -19.15
C ASP A 152 -29.02 -21.52 -19.37
N THR A 153 -28.22 -20.72 -18.64
CA THR A 153 -28.22 -19.25 -18.73
C THR A 153 -27.25 -18.71 -19.78
N TYR A 154 -26.00 -19.22 -19.82
CA TYR A 154 -24.90 -18.59 -20.56
C TYR A 154 -24.29 -19.46 -21.67
N GLY A 155 -24.65 -20.75 -21.73
CA GLY A 155 -23.95 -21.75 -22.55
C GLY A 155 -24.88 -22.68 -23.32
N LEU A 156 -26.08 -22.20 -23.65
CA LEU A 156 -27.11 -22.98 -24.34
C LEU A 156 -26.63 -23.55 -25.69
N GLU A 157 -25.70 -22.86 -26.36
CA GLU A 157 -25.07 -23.32 -27.61
C GLU A 157 -24.20 -24.58 -27.42
N VAL A 158 -23.66 -24.79 -26.22
CA VAL A 158 -22.74 -25.90 -25.92
C VAL A 158 -23.51 -27.18 -25.55
N ILE A 159 -24.52 -27.04 -24.69
CA ILE A 159 -25.30 -28.19 -24.20
C ILE A 159 -26.56 -28.43 -25.06
N GLY A 160 -27.17 -27.39 -25.61
CA GLY A 160 -28.46 -27.46 -26.31
C GLY A 160 -29.66 -27.44 -25.33
N PRO A 161 -30.82 -26.92 -25.75
CA PRO A 161 -31.99 -26.79 -24.88
C PRO A 161 -32.49 -28.15 -24.39
N GLY A 162 -32.65 -28.29 -23.06
CA GLY A 162 -33.19 -29.50 -22.42
C GLY A 162 -32.20 -30.66 -22.26
N ASN A 163 -30.93 -30.48 -22.65
CA ASN A 163 -29.91 -31.52 -22.50
C ASN A 163 -29.29 -31.52 -21.09
N SER A 164 -29.14 -32.73 -20.53
CA SER A 164 -28.64 -32.91 -19.16
C SER A 164 -27.13 -33.22 -19.14
N ILE A 165 -26.40 -32.50 -18.28
CA ILE A 165 -24.97 -32.72 -18.03
C ILE A 165 -24.69 -34.12 -17.43
N ARG A 166 -25.69 -34.79 -16.84
CA ARG A 166 -25.52 -36.13 -16.23
C ARG A 166 -25.04 -37.19 -17.22
N ARG A 167 -25.29 -37.02 -18.52
CA ARG A 167 -24.86 -37.95 -19.58
C ARG A 167 -23.77 -37.35 -20.47
N MET A 168 -22.89 -36.56 -19.88
CA MET A 168 -21.82 -35.90 -20.61
C MET A 168 -20.82 -36.91 -21.20
N ASN A 169 -20.56 -36.78 -22.50
CA ASN A 169 -19.46 -37.49 -23.17
C ASN A 169 -18.19 -36.62 -23.14
N THR A 170 -17.04 -37.20 -23.50
CA THR A 170 -15.76 -36.47 -23.49
C THR A 170 -15.76 -35.24 -24.39
N LYS A 171 -16.48 -35.28 -25.52
CA LYS A 171 -16.60 -34.12 -26.41
C LYS A 171 -17.30 -32.97 -25.70
N LEU A 172 -18.48 -33.22 -25.14
CA LEU A 172 -19.26 -32.24 -24.41
C LEU A 172 -18.47 -31.69 -23.20
N PHE A 173 -17.73 -32.53 -22.48
CA PHE A 173 -16.85 -32.07 -21.41
C PHE A 173 -15.79 -31.08 -21.92
N VAL A 174 -15.12 -31.41 -23.01
CA VAL A 174 -14.10 -30.54 -23.64
C VAL A 174 -14.73 -29.23 -24.10
N ASP A 175 -15.89 -29.29 -24.76
CA ASP A 175 -16.61 -28.11 -25.25
C ASP A 175 -17.06 -27.20 -24.09
N MET A 176 -17.53 -27.79 -22.97
CA MET A 176 -17.87 -27.05 -21.75
C MET A 176 -16.66 -26.38 -21.11
N MET A 177 -15.54 -27.10 -20.98
CA MET A 177 -14.30 -26.55 -20.43
C MET A 177 -13.74 -25.42 -21.30
N ASP A 178 -13.73 -25.60 -22.62
CA ASP A 178 -13.30 -24.58 -23.58
C ASP A 178 -14.16 -23.32 -23.47
N HIS A 179 -15.49 -23.48 -23.45
CA HIS A 179 -16.42 -22.37 -23.30
C HIS A 179 -16.16 -21.57 -22.01
N MET A 180 -16.04 -22.26 -20.88
CA MET A 180 -15.80 -21.61 -19.58
C MET A 180 -14.43 -20.93 -19.51
N LEU A 181 -13.37 -21.58 -20.00
CA LEU A 181 -12.02 -21.02 -19.97
C LEU A 181 -11.87 -19.80 -20.89
N LYS A 182 -12.58 -19.77 -22.04
CA LYS A 182 -12.62 -18.61 -22.94
C LYS A 182 -13.27 -17.37 -22.32
N LYS A 183 -14.16 -17.55 -21.34
CA LYS A 183 -14.73 -16.44 -20.56
C LYS A 183 -13.70 -15.83 -19.60
N ILE A 184 -12.66 -16.58 -19.23
CA ILE A 184 -11.55 -16.08 -18.41
C ILE A 184 -10.48 -15.43 -19.31
N ASP A 185 -10.05 -16.12 -20.37
CA ASP A 185 -9.09 -15.61 -21.35
C ASP A 185 -9.46 -16.13 -22.74
N SER A 186 -9.81 -15.21 -23.64
CA SER A 186 -10.28 -15.51 -25.00
C SER A 186 -9.22 -16.19 -25.87
N ARG A 187 -7.94 -16.15 -25.48
CA ARG A 187 -6.83 -16.80 -26.19
C ARG A 187 -6.72 -18.29 -25.87
N ILE A 188 -7.38 -18.77 -24.83
CA ILE A 188 -7.37 -20.18 -24.46
C ILE A 188 -8.22 -20.96 -25.48
N VAL A 189 -7.64 -22.03 -26.03
CA VAL A 189 -8.33 -22.95 -26.93
C VAL A 189 -8.11 -24.38 -26.47
N ILE A 190 -9.18 -25.00 -25.97
CA ILE A 190 -9.20 -26.40 -25.55
C ILE A 190 -9.94 -27.23 -26.59
N THR A 191 -9.31 -28.32 -27.01
CA THR A 191 -9.78 -29.22 -28.05
C THR A 191 -9.65 -30.66 -27.59
N LYS A 192 -10.32 -31.57 -28.28
CA LYS A 192 -10.27 -33.01 -27.97
C LYS A 192 -8.86 -33.61 -28.09
N THR A 193 -7.95 -32.97 -28.81
CA THR A 193 -6.57 -33.45 -28.98
C THR A 193 -5.62 -32.95 -27.88
N ASN A 194 -5.83 -31.73 -27.35
CA ASN A 194 -4.90 -31.11 -26.40
C ASN A 194 -5.38 -31.14 -24.93
N PHE A 195 -6.67 -31.41 -24.66
CA PHE A 195 -7.24 -31.22 -23.31
C PHE A 195 -6.54 -32.02 -22.20
N LEU A 196 -5.94 -33.16 -22.52
CA LEU A 196 -5.26 -34.03 -21.55
C LEU A 196 -3.94 -33.45 -21.05
N GLU A 197 -3.32 -32.59 -21.84
CA GLU A 197 -2.02 -31.96 -21.55
C GLU A 197 -2.24 -30.53 -21.06
N GLU A 198 -3.15 -29.79 -21.69
CA GLU A 198 -3.43 -28.40 -21.37
C GLU A 198 -4.25 -28.21 -20.09
N LEU A 199 -5.31 -29.00 -19.86
CA LEU A 199 -6.19 -28.78 -18.70
C LEU A 199 -5.48 -28.90 -17.36
N PRO A 200 -4.60 -29.91 -17.11
CA PRO A 200 -3.84 -29.95 -15.86
C PRO A 200 -2.95 -28.73 -15.64
N LEU A 201 -2.36 -28.18 -16.71
CA LEU A 201 -1.49 -27.00 -16.63
C LEU A 201 -2.30 -25.73 -16.37
N LEU A 202 -3.40 -25.54 -17.10
CA LEU A 202 -4.29 -24.38 -16.97
C LEU A 202 -4.98 -24.34 -15.62
N LEU A 203 -5.58 -25.45 -15.17
CA LEU A 203 -6.24 -25.52 -13.86
C LEU A 203 -5.27 -25.23 -12.72
N ARG A 204 -4.02 -25.72 -12.82
CA ARG A 204 -2.97 -25.38 -11.85
C ARG A 204 -2.60 -23.89 -11.87
N LYS A 205 -2.49 -23.27 -13.06
CA LYS A 205 -2.23 -21.83 -13.20
C LYS A 205 -3.37 -20.98 -12.62
N LEU A 206 -4.61 -21.42 -12.79
CA LEU A 206 -5.82 -20.80 -12.21
C LEU A 206 -5.97 -21.08 -10.71
N GLY A 207 -5.04 -21.80 -10.08
CA GLY A 207 -5.04 -22.04 -8.63
C GLY A 207 -5.89 -23.21 -8.16
N TYR A 208 -6.30 -24.11 -9.06
CA TYR A 208 -6.99 -25.34 -8.68
C TYR A 208 -6.08 -26.20 -7.80
N ARG A 209 -6.53 -26.46 -6.57
CA ARG A 209 -5.69 -27.09 -5.54
C ARG A 209 -5.55 -28.60 -5.69
N SER A 210 -6.55 -29.24 -6.31
CA SER A 210 -6.62 -30.71 -6.40
C SER A 210 -5.88 -31.22 -7.63
N LYS A 211 -5.36 -32.44 -7.52
CA LYS A 211 -4.63 -33.07 -8.62
C LYS A 211 -5.57 -33.39 -9.79
N VAL A 212 -5.19 -32.95 -10.98
CA VAL A 212 -5.88 -33.24 -12.25
C VAL A 212 -5.08 -34.32 -12.97
N ASP A 213 -5.63 -35.53 -12.98
CA ASP A 213 -4.97 -36.71 -13.53
C ASP A 213 -5.56 -37.09 -14.89
N ARG A 214 -4.68 -37.50 -15.81
CA ARG A 214 -5.06 -37.92 -17.18
C ARG A 214 -6.09 -39.06 -17.18
N SER A 215 -6.05 -39.93 -16.17
CA SER A 215 -6.94 -41.10 -16.06
C SER A 215 -8.41 -40.73 -15.94
N TRP A 216 -8.75 -39.76 -15.10
CA TRP A 216 -10.14 -39.35 -14.91
C TRP A 216 -10.62 -38.41 -16.03
N LEU A 217 -9.72 -37.65 -16.65
CA LEU A 217 -10.02 -36.85 -17.85
C LEU A 217 -10.40 -37.71 -19.06
N MET A 218 -9.81 -38.91 -19.19
CA MET A 218 -10.20 -39.86 -20.25
C MET A 218 -11.56 -40.52 -20.00
N THR A 219 -11.97 -40.62 -18.75
CA THR A 219 -13.10 -41.45 -18.31
C THR A 219 -14.19 -40.62 -17.61
N VAL A 220 -14.51 -39.45 -18.18
CA VAL A 220 -15.30 -38.38 -17.54
C VAL A 220 -16.64 -38.82 -16.95
N ASN A 221 -17.28 -39.84 -17.50
CA ASN A 221 -18.62 -40.29 -17.08
C ASN A 221 -18.61 -41.52 -16.15
N THR A 222 -17.43 -42.02 -15.76
CA THR A 222 -17.34 -43.13 -14.80
C THR A 222 -17.58 -42.63 -13.38
N SER A 223 -18.19 -43.44 -12.51
CA SER A 223 -18.58 -42.98 -11.16
C SER A 223 -17.41 -42.42 -10.32
N HIS A 224 -16.18 -42.93 -10.52
CA HIS A 224 -15.01 -42.45 -9.79
C HIS A 224 -14.41 -41.17 -10.39
N SER A 225 -14.48 -41.00 -11.72
CA SER A 225 -14.00 -39.79 -12.40
C SER A 225 -15.00 -38.65 -12.31
N TRP A 226 -16.30 -38.97 -12.31
CA TRP A 226 -17.41 -38.01 -12.30
C TRP A 226 -17.30 -37.02 -11.14
N GLN A 227 -16.99 -37.50 -9.93
CA GLN A 227 -16.78 -36.64 -8.77
C GLN A 227 -15.69 -35.57 -9.02
N HIS A 228 -14.61 -35.92 -9.72
CA HIS A 228 -13.54 -34.97 -10.03
C HIS A 228 -13.95 -34.00 -11.14
N VAL A 229 -14.62 -34.53 -12.18
CA VAL A 229 -15.14 -33.73 -13.30
C VAL A 229 -16.10 -32.66 -12.82
N ILE A 230 -17.12 -33.04 -12.05
CA ILE A 230 -18.12 -32.07 -11.60
C ILE A 230 -17.55 -31.08 -10.58
N SER A 231 -16.58 -31.51 -9.78
CA SER A 231 -15.87 -30.63 -8.86
C SER A 231 -15.06 -29.56 -9.59
N VAL A 232 -14.41 -29.89 -10.71
CA VAL A 232 -13.69 -28.91 -11.53
C VAL A 232 -14.66 -27.95 -12.21
N LEU A 233 -15.72 -28.48 -12.83
CA LEU A 233 -16.71 -27.64 -13.51
C LEU A 233 -17.40 -26.68 -12.54
N SER A 234 -17.87 -27.16 -11.40
CA SER A 234 -18.48 -26.30 -10.38
C SER A 234 -17.52 -25.24 -9.85
N TRP A 235 -16.24 -25.57 -9.68
CA TRP A 235 -15.24 -24.59 -9.26
C TRP A 235 -14.96 -23.53 -10.32
N LEU A 236 -14.95 -23.91 -11.60
CA LEU A 236 -14.86 -22.93 -12.69
C LEU A 236 -16.10 -22.03 -12.73
N VAL A 237 -17.30 -22.55 -12.43
CA VAL A 237 -18.50 -21.71 -12.30
C VAL A 237 -18.28 -20.68 -11.19
N ASP A 238 -17.77 -21.09 -10.02
CA ASP A 238 -17.47 -20.16 -8.92
C ASP A 238 -16.48 -19.07 -9.33
N ILE A 239 -15.44 -19.42 -10.11
CA ILE A 239 -14.50 -18.42 -10.65
C ILE A 239 -15.22 -17.44 -11.58
N LEU A 240 -16.05 -17.94 -12.50
CA LEU A 240 -16.73 -17.11 -13.47
C LEU A 240 -17.75 -16.17 -12.82
N GLU A 241 -18.46 -16.63 -11.79
CA GLU A 241 -19.33 -15.78 -10.98
C GLU A 241 -18.51 -14.69 -10.28
N CYS A 242 -17.37 -15.04 -9.66
CA CYS A 242 -16.47 -14.06 -9.05
C CYS A 242 -15.96 -13.02 -10.06
N VAL A 243 -15.46 -13.47 -11.22
CA VAL A 243 -14.95 -12.58 -12.28
C VAL A 243 -16.04 -11.70 -12.86
N SER A 244 -17.29 -12.19 -12.94
CA SER A 244 -18.42 -11.37 -13.43
C SER A 244 -18.91 -10.37 -12.39
N SER A 245 -18.72 -10.66 -11.09
CA SER A 245 -19.12 -9.78 -9.98
C SER A 245 -18.11 -8.66 -9.70
N VAL A 246 -16.89 -8.79 -10.22
CA VAL A 246 -15.78 -7.88 -9.96
C VAL A 246 -15.41 -7.18 -11.26
N GLU A 247 -15.46 -5.86 -11.27
CA GLU A 247 -14.84 -5.05 -12.32
C GLU A 247 -13.40 -4.74 -11.85
N PRO A 248 -12.36 -5.38 -12.43
CA PRO A 248 -11.01 -5.28 -11.89
C PRO A 248 -10.46 -3.85 -11.92
N PHE A 249 -10.94 -3.04 -12.85
CA PHE A 249 -10.52 -1.66 -13.02
C PHE A 249 -11.05 -0.79 -11.87
N ASP A 250 -12.31 -0.95 -11.48
CA ASP A 250 -12.93 -0.34 -10.30
C ASP A 250 -12.27 -0.79 -8.99
N MET A 251 -11.78 -2.02 -8.91
CA MET A 251 -11.03 -2.50 -7.73
C MET A 251 -9.62 -1.93 -7.64
N MET A 252 -8.94 -1.73 -8.77
CA MET A 252 -7.55 -1.25 -8.81
C MET A 252 -7.47 0.28 -8.69
N ILE A 253 -8.46 0.98 -9.20
CA ILE A 253 -8.56 2.43 -9.15
C ILE A 253 -9.53 2.73 -8.02
N GLY A 254 -8.97 2.77 -6.81
CA GLY A 254 -9.72 3.04 -5.59
C GLY A 254 -10.62 4.26 -5.80
N ASN A 255 -11.89 4.13 -5.45
CA ASN A 255 -12.79 5.27 -5.34
C ASN A 255 -12.31 6.15 -4.17
N ASN A 256 -11.34 7.02 -4.39
CA ASN A 256 -10.98 8.12 -3.48
C ASN A 256 -12.06 9.22 -3.55
N LEU A 257 -13.33 8.83 -3.42
CA LEU A 257 -14.48 9.75 -3.32
C LEU A 257 -15.34 9.45 -2.08
N ASN A 258 -14.94 8.50 -1.24
CA ASN A 258 -15.51 8.36 0.11
C ASN A 258 -14.59 9.09 1.10
N ASP A 259 -14.79 10.40 1.14
CA ASP A 259 -14.15 11.44 1.97
C ASP A 259 -14.41 11.33 3.49
N ASP A 260 -14.57 10.13 4.07
CA ASP A 260 -14.93 9.99 5.49
C ASP A 260 -13.83 9.37 6.38
N GLU A 261 -12.70 8.92 5.82
CA GLU A 261 -11.62 8.37 6.63
C GLU A 261 -10.28 9.04 6.29
N PRO A 262 -9.70 9.86 7.20
CA PRO A 262 -8.39 10.43 6.99
C PRO A 262 -7.36 9.31 7.04
N SER A 263 -6.88 8.87 5.87
CA SER A 263 -5.71 8.02 5.79
C SER A 263 -4.51 8.79 6.32
N GLU A 264 -3.97 8.40 7.48
CA GLU A 264 -2.82 9.02 8.16
C GLU A 264 -1.48 8.92 7.39
N GLU A 265 -1.49 8.50 6.13
CA GLU A 265 -0.32 8.33 5.28
C GLU A 265 -0.44 9.23 4.03
N GLU A 266 -0.37 10.55 4.24
CA GLU A 266 -0.09 11.50 3.16
C GLU A 266 1.35 11.31 2.65
N ASN A 267 1.57 10.30 1.81
CA ASN A 267 2.64 10.38 0.82
C ASN A 267 2.19 11.37 -0.24
N ALA A 268 2.58 12.64 -0.09
CA ALA A 268 2.27 13.76 -0.97
C ALA A 268 2.78 13.63 -2.43
N GLU A 269 3.22 12.44 -2.86
CA GLU A 269 3.67 12.14 -4.23
C GLU A 269 2.67 11.30 -5.03
N ASP A 270 1.71 10.63 -4.38
CA ASP A 270 0.63 9.94 -5.11
C ASP A 270 -0.47 10.95 -5.39
N PHE A 271 -0.36 11.66 -6.50
CA PHE A 271 -1.51 12.32 -7.10
C PHE A 271 -2.53 11.22 -7.38
N PRO A 272 -3.69 11.17 -6.70
CA PRO A 272 -4.68 10.17 -7.00
C PRO A 272 -5.13 10.45 -8.43
N ILE A 273 -4.69 9.61 -9.37
CA ILE A 273 -5.13 9.75 -10.75
C ILE A 273 -6.62 9.52 -10.72
N ASP A 274 -7.37 10.59 -10.99
CA ASP A 274 -8.82 10.56 -10.99
C ASP A 274 -9.29 9.44 -11.91
N LYS A 275 -10.23 8.64 -11.40
CA LYS A 275 -10.87 7.55 -12.14
C LYS A 275 -11.42 8.04 -13.47
N ASP A 276 -11.95 9.26 -13.49
CA ASP A 276 -12.49 9.88 -14.68
C ASP A 276 -11.40 10.19 -15.72
N VAL A 277 -10.20 10.62 -15.29
CA VAL A 277 -9.03 10.78 -16.17
C VAL A 277 -8.61 9.44 -16.78
N ILE A 278 -8.52 8.37 -15.97
CA ILE A 278 -8.12 7.05 -16.50
C ILE A 278 -9.18 6.52 -17.47
N HIS A 279 -10.46 6.71 -17.17
CA HIS A 279 -11.55 6.29 -18.05
C HIS A 279 -11.50 7.05 -19.38
N HIS A 280 -11.26 8.36 -19.33
CA HIS A 280 -11.07 9.21 -20.50
C HIS A 280 -9.88 8.75 -21.34
N LEU A 281 -8.71 8.55 -20.72
CA LEU A 281 -7.50 8.04 -21.39
C LEU A 281 -7.72 6.66 -22.02
N LYS A 282 -8.41 5.76 -21.33
CA LYS A 282 -8.76 4.44 -21.85
C LYS A 282 -9.68 4.55 -23.07
N LYS A 283 -10.61 5.49 -23.07
CA LYS A 283 -11.54 5.74 -24.18
C LYS A 283 -10.80 6.36 -25.37
N SER A 284 -9.96 7.37 -25.15
CA SER A 284 -9.18 8.03 -26.20
C SER A 284 -8.18 7.08 -26.85
N TYR A 285 -7.52 6.22 -26.06
CA TYR A 285 -6.56 5.24 -26.58
C TYR A 285 -7.17 4.20 -27.55
N ARG A 286 -8.49 3.98 -27.50
CA ARG A 286 -9.18 3.08 -28.47
C ARG A 286 -9.11 3.60 -29.89
N TYR A 287 -8.92 4.90 -30.07
CA TYR A 287 -8.89 5.55 -31.36
C TYR A 287 -7.48 5.77 -31.90
N LYS A 288 -6.42 5.33 -31.22
CA LYS A 288 -5.02 5.60 -31.59
C LYS A 288 -4.62 5.24 -33.03
N ASP A 289 -5.32 4.27 -33.63
CA ASP A 289 -5.04 3.75 -34.97
C ASP A 289 -6.02 4.36 -36.01
N ASP A 290 -6.90 5.27 -35.60
CA ASP A 290 -7.91 5.91 -36.45
C ASP A 290 -7.28 7.08 -37.25
N PRO A 291 -7.54 7.21 -38.56
CA PRO A 291 -7.06 8.34 -39.35
C PRO A 291 -7.48 9.71 -38.81
N MET A 292 -8.57 9.78 -38.05
CA MET A 292 -9.15 10.98 -37.45
C MET A 292 -8.88 11.06 -35.94
N THR A 293 -7.84 10.39 -35.44
CA THR A 293 -7.53 10.33 -34.00
C THR A 293 -7.50 11.72 -33.35
N GLU A 294 -6.82 12.68 -33.98
CA GLU A 294 -6.61 14.03 -33.41
C GLU A 294 -7.95 14.75 -33.18
N GLU A 295 -8.81 14.85 -34.19
CA GLU A 295 -10.13 15.50 -34.06
C GLU A 295 -11.06 14.77 -33.09
N ILE A 296 -11.01 13.43 -33.06
CA ILE A 296 -11.81 12.63 -32.11
C ILE A 296 -11.36 12.89 -30.68
N VAL A 297 -10.05 12.90 -30.44
CA VAL A 297 -9.48 13.12 -29.11
C VAL A 297 -9.71 14.57 -28.67
N ASP A 298 -9.50 15.57 -29.52
CA ASP A 298 -9.75 16.98 -29.19
C ASP A 298 -11.21 17.24 -28.77
N ARG A 299 -12.15 16.64 -29.51
CA ARG A 299 -13.57 16.71 -29.16
C ARG A 299 -13.86 16.02 -27.82
N MET A 300 -13.25 14.85 -27.59
CA MET A 300 -13.40 14.15 -26.32
C MET A 300 -12.79 14.92 -25.15
N ASP A 301 -11.63 15.56 -25.34
CA ASP A 301 -10.97 16.38 -24.34
C ASP A 301 -11.85 17.58 -23.97
N SER A 302 -12.46 18.22 -24.98
CA SER A 302 -13.42 19.32 -24.76
C SER A 302 -14.64 18.85 -23.95
N GLU A 303 -15.26 17.74 -24.34
CA GLU A 303 -16.39 17.15 -23.60
C GLU A 303 -16.01 16.78 -22.15
N TYR A 304 -14.78 16.31 -21.94
CA TYR A 304 -14.25 15.95 -20.62
C TYR A 304 -14.02 17.18 -19.74
N ILE A 305 -13.43 18.25 -20.30
CA ILE A 305 -13.21 19.51 -19.60
C ILE A 305 -14.55 20.16 -19.23
N ASP A 306 -15.53 20.18 -20.14
CA ASP A 306 -16.87 20.73 -19.86
C ASP A 306 -17.57 19.99 -18.71
N LYS A 307 -17.41 18.65 -18.66
CA LYS A 307 -17.90 17.84 -17.54
C LYS A 307 -17.21 18.24 -16.23
N MET A 308 -15.88 18.37 -16.23
CA MET A 308 -15.14 18.80 -15.05
C MET A 308 -15.59 20.19 -14.56
N ILE A 309 -15.71 21.17 -15.45
CA ILE A 309 -16.20 22.53 -15.11
C ILE A 309 -17.57 22.45 -14.45
N THR A 310 -18.48 21.61 -14.99
CA THR A 310 -19.82 21.41 -14.44
C THR A 310 -19.79 20.78 -13.05
N ASP A 311 -18.94 19.77 -12.84
CA ASP A 311 -18.83 19.03 -11.59
C ASP A 311 -18.18 19.88 -10.48
N PHE A 312 -17.11 20.60 -10.80
CA PHE A 312 -16.41 21.50 -9.87
C PHE A 312 -17.13 22.84 -9.65
N LYS A 313 -18.12 23.18 -10.48
CA LYS A 313 -18.86 24.45 -10.44
C LYS A 313 -17.94 25.66 -10.36
N CYS A 314 -16.80 25.56 -11.03
CA CYS A 314 -15.77 26.57 -11.03
C CYS A 314 -15.57 26.98 -12.49
N THR A 315 -16.02 28.19 -12.80
CA THR A 315 -15.93 28.78 -14.13
C THR A 315 -14.77 29.76 -14.20
N ASP A 316 -14.32 30.08 -15.41
CA ASP A 316 -13.30 31.12 -15.61
C ASP A 316 -13.75 32.47 -15.04
N GLU A 317 -15.06 32.76 -15.07
CA GLU A 317 -15.64 33.97 -14.48
C GLU A 317 -15.43 34.03 -12.95
N ASP A 318 -15.50 32.89 -12.25
CA ASP A 318 -15.26 32.81 -10.81
C ASP A 318 -13.79 33.11 -10.48
N PHE A 319 -12.86 32.63 -11.30
CA PHE A 319 -11.43 32.96 -11.17
C PHE A 319 -11.17 34.44 -11.39
N GLU A 320 -11.76 35.05 -12.42
CA GLU A 320 -11.60 36.48 -12.69
C GLU A 320 -12.15 37.37 -11.54
N VAL A 321 -13.27 36.97 -10.93
CA VAL A 321 -13.83 37.67 -9.77
C VAL A 321 -12.87 37.59 -8.58
N LEU A 322 -12.33 36.40 -8.30
CA LEU A 322 -11.37 36.20 -7.21
C LEU A 322 -10.07 36.96 -7.44
N GLU A 323 -9.53 36.97 -8.65
CA GLU A 323 -8.33 37.75 -8.99
C GLU A 323 -8.55 39.25 -8.76
N ARG A 324 -9.71 39.78 -9.16
CA ARG A 324 -10.07 41.18 -8.93
C ARG A 324 -10.20 41.49 -7.44
N GLU A 325 -10.81 40.60 -6.66
CA GLU A 325 -10.93 40.77 -5.21
C GLU A 325 -9.56 40.77 -4.53
N ILE A 326 -8.66 39.86 -4.93
CA ILE A 326 -7.29 39.81 -4.45
C ILE A 326 -6.57 41.13 -4.73
N GLU A 327 -6.71 41.67 -5.93
CA GLU A 327 -6.05 42.92 -6.31
C GLU A 327 -6.57 44.10 -5.48
N LEU A 328 -7.89 44.24 -5.33
CA LEU A 328 -8.50 45.29 -4.49
C LEU A 328 -8.05 45.19 -3.03
N LYS A 329 -7.93 43.98 -2.50
CA LYS A 329 -7.44 43.76 -1.13
C LYS A 329 -5.97 44.11 -0.97
N ARG A 330 -5.14 43.86 -2.00
CA ARG A 330 -3.73 44.29 -2.01
C ARG A 330 -3.63 45.81 -2.00
N GLU A 331 -4.39 46.51 -2.84
CA GLU A 331 -4.43 47.98 -2.86
C GLU A 331 -4.88 48.57 -1.52
N GLU A 332 -5.88 47.98 -0.85
CA GLU A 332 -6.35 48.39 0.47
C GLU A 332 -5.24 48.28 1.53
N VAL A 333 -4.52 47.15 1.54
CA VAL A 333 -3.41 46.90 2.47
C VAL A 333 -2.26 47.89 2.23
N ASP A 334 -1.90 48.14 0.98
CA ASP A 334 -0.84 49.10 0.63
C ASP A 334 -1.22 50.53 1.02
N GLY A 335 -2.48 50.92 0.80
CA GLY A 335 -3.01 52.22 1.23
C GLY A 335 -2.97 52.39 2.76
N GLU A 336 -3.30 51.35 3.52
CA GLU A 336 -3.16 51.38 4.98
C GLU A 336 -1.70 51.47 5.44
N ALA A 337 -0.79 50.75 4.77
CA ALA A 337 0.63 50.79 5.08
C ALA A 337 1.19 52.22 4.90
N GLN A 338 0.88 52.86 3.77
CA GLN A 338 1.28 54.25 3.52
C GLN A 338 0.72 55.22 4.56
N ARG A 339 -0.54 55.05 5.00
CA ARG A 339 -1.13 55.86 6.06
C ARG A 339 -0.41 55.67 7.39
N LYS A 340 -0.05 54.44 7.75
CA LYS A 340 0.71 54.15 8.97
C LYS A 340 2.10 54.77 8.91
N ASP A 341 2.79 54.68 7.77
CA ASP A 341 4.11 55.29 7.59
C ASP A 341 4.05 56.82 7.73
N ALA A 342 3.06 57.48 7.13
CA ALA A 342 2.85 58.92 7.28
C ALA A 342 2.56 59.33 8.74
N GLN A 343 1.79 58.50 9.48
CA GLN A 343 1.55 58.72 10.90
C GLN A 343 2.83 58.56 11.73
N LEU A 344 3.65 57.56 11.44
CA LEU A 344 4.93 57.34 12.11
C LEU A 344 5.88 58.53 11.91
N GLU A 345 5.99 59.05 10.69
CA GLU A 345 6.79 60.25 10.39
C GLU A 345 6.30 61.47 11.18
N MET A 346 4.98 61.65 11.29
CA MET A 346 4.40 62.74 12.07
C MET A 346 4.67 62.58 13.57
N ILE A 347 4.57 61.36 14.11
CA ILE A 347 4.90 61.05 15.50
C ILE A 347 6.38 61.34 15.78
N GLU A 348 7.28 61.00 14.85
CA GLU A 348 8.70 61.28 14.97
C GLU A 348 8.99 62.79 15.03
N LYS A 349 8.36 63.59 14.15
CA LYS A 349 8.44 65.05 14.19
C LYS A 349 7.96 65.62 15.53
N LEU A 350 6.86 65.10 16.07
CA LEU A 350 6.33 65.52 17.37
C LEU A 350 7.26 65.15 18.53
N LYS A 351 7.91 63.97 18.48
CA LYS A 351 8.91 63.56 19.48
C LYS A 351 10.11 64.51 19.48
N ILE A 352 10.65 64.84 18.30
CA ILE A 352 11.76 65.81 18.17
C ILE A 352 11.36 67.15 18.78
N LYS A 353 10.16 67.66 18.47
CA LYS A 353 9.67 68.93 19.03
C LYS A 353 9.49 68.87 20.55
N ARG A 354 8.96 67.77 21.08
CA ARG A 354 8.84 67.55 22.52
C ARG A 354 10.22 67.61 23.19
N ASP A 355 11.21 66.93 22.62
CA ASP A 355 12.56 66.87 23.19
C ASP A 355 13.24 68.24 23.19
N ALA A 356 13.06 69.02 22.13
CA ALA A 356 13.51 70.41 22.07
C ALA A 356 12.87 71.26 23.19
N LEU A 357 11.55 71.21 23.34
CA LEU A 357 10.84 71.95 24.39
C LEU A 357 11.22 71.49 25.80
N GLN A 358 11.47 70.19 25.99
CA GLN A 358 11.88 69.66 27.28
C GLN A 358 13.28 70.15 27.67
N ASN A 359 14.20 70.22 26.70
CA ASN A 359 15.51 70.84 26.92
C ASN A 359 15.39 72.33 27.27
N ASP A 360 14.51 73.07 26.57
CA ASP A 360 14.25 74.49 26.86
C ASP A 360 13.69 74.69 28.27
N CYS A 361 12.74 73.84 28.70
CA CYS A 361 12.21 73.85 30.07
C CYS A 361 13.32 73.63 31.09
N GLN A 362 14.18 72.64 30.87
CA GLN A 362 15.27 72.31 31.78
C GLN A 362 16.32 73.44 31.86
N ASN A 363 16.64 74.07 30.73
CA ASN A 363 17.51 75.24 30.69
C ASN A 363 16.90 76.43 31.46
N ASN A 364 15.60 76.66 31.31
CA ASN A 364 14.90 77.72 32.03
C ASN A 364 14.83 77.44 33.55
N GLU A 365 14.65 76.18 33.96
CA GLU A 365 14.70 75.78 35.38
C GLU A 365 16.07 76.09 35.99
N VAL A 366 17.16 75.69 35.31
CA VAL A 366 18.53 76.01 35.73
C VAL A 366 18.72 77.52 35.85
N PHE A 367 18.27 78.29 34.85
CA PHE A 367 18.35 79.75 34.88
C PHE A 367 17.58 80.37 36.07
N ILE A 368 16.38 79.85 36.36
CA ILE A 368 15.58 80.30 37.52
C ILE A 368 16.31 79.98 38.83
N GLU A 369 16.92 78.79 38.94
CA GLU A 369 17.72 78.42 40.12
C GLU A 369 18.93 79.35 40.30
N GLU A 370 19.69 79.62 39.24
CA GLU A 370 20.81 80.57 39.26
C GLU A 370 20.35 81.98 39.66
N SER A 371 19.23 82.44 39.09
CA SER A 371 18.64 83.73 39.43
C SER A 371 18.22 83.81 40.90
N ASN A 372 17.60 82.75 41.43
CA ASN A 372 17.22 82.67 42.84
C ASN A 372 18.43 82.68 43.77
N VAL A 373 19.53 81.99 43.41
CA VAL A 373 20.78 82.06 44.16
C VAL A 373 21.33 83.49 44.15
N PHE A 374 21.34 84.14 42.99
CA PHE A 374 21.77 85.54 42.89
C PHE A 374 20.94 86.47 43.78
N ILE A 375 19.60 86.35 43.75
CA ILE A 375 18.69 87.11 44.63
C ILE A 375 19.05 86.88 46.10
N ARG A 376 19.16 85.64 46.56
CA ARG A 376 19.52 85.34 47.96
C ARG A 376 20.86 85.94 48.37
N THR A 377 21.88 85.87 47.50
CA THR A 377 23.20 86.44 47.81
C THR A 377 23.19 87.97 47.86
N THR A 378 22.37 88.62 47.04
CA THR A 378 22.24 90.08 47.04
C THR A 378 21.42 90.57 48.23
N GLU A 379 20.34 89.87 48.60
CA GLU A 379 19.58 90.11 49.83
C GLU A 379 20.46 89.97 51.07
N ALA A 380 21.30 88.92 51.15
CA ALA A 380 22.23 88.74 52.26
C ALA A 380 23.27 89.87 52.37
N LYS A 381 23.79 90.36 51.23
CA LYS A 381 24.68 91.52 51.20
C LYS A 381 23.99 92.81 51.64
N LEU A 382 22.74 93.03 51.21
CA LEU A 382 21.93 94.17 51.65
C LEU A 382 21.73 94.16 53.16
N LEU A 383 21.34 93.02 53.74
CA LEU A 383 21.19 92.86 55.19
C LEU A 383 22.49 93.15 55.95
N ALA A 384 23.64 92.67 55.44
CA ALA A 384 24.94 92.95 56.05
C ALA A 384 25.28 94.45 56.03
N LEU A 385 25.01 95.14 54.91
CA LEU A 385 25.15 96.58 54.79
C LEU A 385 24.22 97.35 55.73
N GLU A 386 22.97 96.92 55.88
CA GLU A 386 22.02 97.51 56.82
C GLU A 386 22.50 97.38 58.27
N GLN A 387 23.02 96.21 58.65
CA GLN A 387 23.63 96.00 59.98
C GLN A 387 24.85 96.91 60.20
N GLU A 388 25.71 97.07 59.20
CA GLU A 388 26.86 97.98 59.27
C GLU A 388 26.42 99.44 59.43
N ILE A 389 25.40 99.88 58.68
CA ILE A 389 24.81 101.22 58.80
C ILE A 389 24.21 101.41 60.21
N ALA A 390 23.50 100.42 60.73
CA ALA A 390 22.94 100.48 62.08
C ALA A 390 24.04 100.60 63.15
N LEU A 391 25.11 99.81 63.06
CA LEU A 391 26.26 99.91 63.94
C LEU A 391 26.89 101.31 63.87
N LYS A 392 27.16 101.82 62.66
CA LYS A 392 27.71 103.17 62.48
C LYS A 392 26.82 104.25 63.07
N ARG A 393 25.49 104.15 62.93
CA ARG A 393 24.53 105.06 63.58
C ARG A 393 24.65 105.03 65.10
N THR A 394 24.74 103.85 65.72
CA THR A 394 24.93 103.74 67.18
C THR A 394 26.26 104.32 67.67
N PHE A 395 27.35 104.18 66.90
CA PHE A 395 28.64 104.80 67.19
C PHE A 395 28.58 106.34 67.09
N VAL A 396 27.86 106.88 66.10
CA VAL A 396 27.67 108.33 65.95
C VAL A 396 26.84 108.90 67.11
N SER A 397 25.77 108.22 67.53
CA SER A 397 24.98 108.65 68.71
C SER A 397 25.81 108.63 69.99
N LYS A 398 26.64 107.60 70.23
CA LYS A 398 27.55 107.55 71.39
C LYS A 398 28.61 108.65 71.40
N LYS A 399 29.04 109.11 70.22
CA LYS A 399 30.04 110.19 70.08
C LYS A 399 29.45 111.60 70.21
N GLN A 400 28.12 111.73 70.27
CA GLN A 400 27.42 113.01 70.50
C GLN A 400 27.00 113.21 71.97
N GLU A 401 27.20 112.20 72.83
CA GLU A 401 26.91 112.26 74.28
C GLU A 401 28.16 112.45 75.16
N GLU A 402 29.36 112.54 74.56
CA GLU A 402 30.59 113.07 75.16
C GLU A 402 30.82 114.51 74.67
#